data_AF-A0A3D3P4R2-F1
#
_entry.id   AF-A0A3D3P4R2-F1
#
_cell.length_a   1.000
_cell.length_b   1.000
_cell.length_c   1.000
_cell.angle_alpha   90.00
_cell.angle_beta   90.00
_cell.angle_gamma   90.00
#
_symmetry.space_group_name_H-M   'P 1'
#
loop_
_entity.id
_entity.type
_entity.pdbx_description
1 polymer ?
#
loop_
_entity_poly.entity_id
_entity_poly.type
_entity_poly.pdbx_seq_one_letter_code
_entity_poly.pdbx_strand_id
1 'polypeptide(L)' 'MKVLIVLVATFSFPSILFALVDFNGNGVSEIWELQYGATVADDFDSDNDGISNQSEGIAGTDPHDPTSLLA' A
#
# COMPACT_ATOMS: atom_id res chain seq x y z
N MET A 1 6.60 -30.38 25.97
CA MET A 1 5.60 -29.37 25.54
C MET A 1 6.03 -28.86 24.18
N LYS A 2 5.16 -29.01 23.18
CA LYS A 2 5.33 -28.46 21.83
C LYS A 2 5.08 -26.96 21.92
N VAL A 3 6.06 -26.13 21.58
CA VAL A 3 5.76 -24.82 21.00
C VAL A 3 6.57 -24.73 19.72
N LEU A 4 5.97 -25.31 18.69
CA LEU A 4 6.27 -25.06 17.29
C LEU A 4 5.91 -23.60 17.03
N ILE A 5 6.87 -22.67 17.11
CA ILE A 5 6.66 -21.32 16.60
C ILE A 5 6.75 -21.44 15.09
N VAL A 6 5.55 -21.41 14.53
CA VAL A 6 5.24 -21.55 13.11
C VAL A 6 6.05 -20.54 12.30
N LEU A 7 6.90 -21.09 11.43
CA LEU A 7 7.57 -20.41 10.35
C LEU A 7 6.53 -20.16 9.24
N VAL A 8 5.67 -19.15 9.39
CA VAL A 8 4.68 -18.75 8.37
C VAL A 8 4.57 -17.22 8.33
N ALA A 9 4.76 -16.68 7.13
CA ALA A 9 4.50 -15.29 6.70
C ALA A 9 5.54 -14.22 7.08
N THR A 10 6.80 -14.42 6.71
CA THR A 10 7.84 -13.36 6.71
C THR A 10 7.87 -12.49 5.45
N PHE A 11 6.76 -12.36 4.69
CA PHE A 11 6.77 -11.64 3.40
C PHE A 11 5.54 -10.80 3.02
N SER A 12 4.55 -10.59 3.90
CA SER A 12 3.32 -9.84 3.53
C SER A 12 2.81 -8.87 4.59
N PHE A 13 3.70 -8.24 5.37
CA PHE A 13 3.27 -7.19 6.30
C PHE A 13 4.28 -6.04 6.37
N PRO A 14 4.13 -5.02 5.51
CA PRO A 14 4.49 -3.68 5.91
C PRO A 14 3.26 -2.74 5.97
N SER A 15 2.07 -3.16 5.53
CA SER A 15 0.89 -2.28 5.42
C SER A 15 0.47 -1.65 6.75
N ILE A 16 0.67 -2.34 7.88
CA ILE A 16 0.28 -1.84 9.21
C ILE A 16 1.23 -0.73 9.70
N LEU A 17 2.51 -0.75 9.30
CA LEU A 17 3.48 0.27 9.73
C LEU A 17 3.31 1.58 8.94
N PHE A 18 2.94 1.47 7.65
CA PHE A 18 2.68 2.63 6.79
C PHE A 18 1.43 3.39 7.24
N ALA A 19 0.34 2.68 7.59
CA ALA A 19 -0.90 3.30 8.06
C ALA A 19 -0.74 4.13 9.35
N LEU A 20 0.38 4.02 10.09
CA LEU A 20 0.60 4.79 11.32
C LEU A 20 0.94 6.27 11.07
N VAL A 21 1.35 6.63 9.86
CA VAL A 21 1.71 8.00 9.48
C VAL A 21 0.75 8.46 8.39
N ASP A 22 -0.42 8.94 8.79
CA ASP A 22 -1.42 9.56 7.92
C ASP A 22 -1.83 10.90 8.57
N PHE A 23 -1.25 12.00 8.08
CA PHE A 23 -1.47 13.31 8.68
C PHE A 23 -2.76 13.98 8.21
N ASN A 24 -3.29 13.58 7.05
CA ASN A 24 -4.46 14.20 6.44
C ASN A 24 -5.75 13.38 6.66
N GLY A 25 -5.63 12.14 7.16
CA GLY A 25 -6.74 11.26 7.51
C GLY A 25 -7.45 10.64 6.30
N ASN A 26 -6.81 10.59 5.12
CA ASN A 26 -7.39 10.00 3.90
C ASN A 26 -7.21 8.47 3.82
N GLY A 27 -6.55 7.86 4.81
CA GLY A 27 -6.30 6.42 4.85
C GLY A 27 -5.10 5.95 4.02
N VAL A 28 -4.37 6.85 3.38
CA VAL A 28 -3.09 6.58 2.72
C VAL A 28 -1.95 7.06 3.62
N SER A 29 -0.84 6.33 3.62
CA SER A 29 0.32 6.76 4.39
C SER A 29 1.01 7.95 3.74
N GLU A 30 1.48 8.89 4.56
CA GLU A 30 2.35 10.00 4.15
C GLU A 30 3.62 9.48 3.45
N ILE A 31 4.10 8.28 3.80
CA ILE A 31 5.28 7.70 3.14
C ILE A 31 4.98 7.35 1.67
N TRP A 32 3.80 6.79 1.41
CA TRP A 32 3.35 6.52 0.05
C TRP A 32 3.15 7.84 -0.73
N GLU A 33 2.50 8.82 -0.11
CA GLU A 33 2.31 10.15 -0.71
C GLU A 33 3.65 10.86 -0.98
N LEU A 34 4.67 10.70 -0.13
CA LEU A 34 6.02 11.23 -0.36
C LEU A 34 6.76 10.48 -1.48
N GLN A 35 6.58 9.17 -1.58
CA GLN A 35 7.20 8.34 -2.62
C GLN A 35 6.62 8.67 -3.99
N TYR A 36 5.31 8.87 -4.07
CA TYR A 36 4.55 9.14 -5.28
C TYR A 36 3.97 10.56 -5.31
N GLY A 37 4.72 11.57 -4.86
CA GLY A 37 4.21 12.94 -4.62
C GLY A 37 3.68 13.72 -5.84
N ALA A 38 3.69 13.13 -7.04
CA ALA A 38 2.99 13.65 -8.22
C ALA A 38 1.60 13.02 -8.42
N THR A 39 1.26 12.00 -7.63
CA THR A 39 0.04 11.20 -7.69
C THR A 39 -0.83 11.55 -6.51
N VAL A 40 -2.10 11.86 -6.80
CA VAL A 40 -3.09 12.12 -5.77
C VAL A 40 -3.72 10.79 -5.38
N ALA A 41 -3.85 10.53 -4.08
CA ALA A 41 -4.65 9.43 -3.57
C ALA A 41 -6.15 9.74 -3.78
N ASP A 42 -6.68 9.38 -4.96
CA ASP A 42 -8.07 9.56 -5.36
C ASP A 42 -8.58 8.37 -6.20
N ASP A 43 -9.77 8.52 -6.78
CA ASP A 43 -10.40 7.49 -7.62
C ASP A 43 -9.80 7.41 -9.04
N PHE A 44 -8.76 8.20 -9.36
CA PHE A 44 -8.07 8.10 -10.65
C PHE A 44 -7.22 6.83 -10.71
N ASP A 45 -7.10 6.26 -11.91
CA ASP A 45 -6.30 5.07 -12.20
C ASP A 45 -5.18 5.52 -13.16
N SER A 46 -3.98 5.67 -12.60
CA SER A 46 -2.87 6.32 -13.28
C SER A 46 -2.16 5.43 -14.30
N ASP A 47 -2.22 4.12 -14.13
CA ASP A 47 -1.55 3.13 -14.99
C ASP A 47 -2.51 2.26 -15.82
N ASN A 48 -3.82 2.51 -15.67
CA ASN A 48 -4.91 1.89 -16.41
C ASN A 48 -5.05 0.37 -16.16
N ASP A 49 -4.78 -0.08 -14.94
CA ASP A 49 -4.93 -1.48 -14.53
C ASP A 49 -6.31 -1.82 -13.92
N GLY A 50 -7.13 -0.81 -13.65
CA GLY A 50 -8.46 -0.93 -13.06
C GLY A 50 -8.51 -0.78 -11.54
N ILE A 51 -7.40 -0.44 -10.89
CA ILE A 51 -7.29 -0.10 -9.47
C ILE A 51 -7.11 1.42 -9.33
N SER A 52 -7.73 2.03 -8.32
CA SER A 52 -7.55 3.47 -8.09
C SER A 52 -6.28 3.78 -7.29
N ASN A 53 -5.68 4.94 -7.53
CA ASN A 53 -4.55 5.48 -6.78
C ASN A 53 -4.79 5.43 -5.26
N GLN A 54 -6.02 5.70 -4.81
CA GLN A 54 -6.41 5.59 -3.40
C GLN A 54 -6.29 4.15 -2.88
N SER A 55 -6.75 3.17 -3.66
CA SER A 55 -6.69 1.75 -3.29
C SER A 55 -5.25 1.24 -3.27
N GLU A 56 -4.44 1.69 -4.24
CA GLU A 56 -3.01 1.40 -4.30
C GLU A 56 -2.23 2.05 -3.16
N GLY A 57 -2.58 3.29 -2.80
CA GLY A 57 -2.01 3.98 -1.64
C GLY A 57 -2.30 3.27 -0.32
N ILE A 58 -3.50 2.71 -0.18
CA ILE A 58 -3.85 1.86 0.97
C ILE A 58 -3.06 0.53 0.94
N ALA A 59 -2.89 -0.05 -0.25
CA ALA A 59 -2.18 -1.29 -0.47
C ALA A 59 -0.66 -1.17 -0.31
N GLY A 60 -0.11 0.03 -0.52
CA GLY A 60 1.32 0.28 -0.64
C GLY A 60 1.91 -0.19 -1.98
N THR A 61 1.11 -0.23 -3.05
CA THR A 61 1.54 -0.60 -4.41
C THR A 61 1.98 0.62 -5.22
N ASP A 62 2.44 0.40 -6.45
CA ASP A 62 3.00 1.45 -7.31
C ASP A 62 1.95 1.90 -8.33
N PRO A 63 1.45 3.16 -8.26
CA PRO A 63 0.39 3.67 -9.12
C PRO A 63 0.80 3.90 -10.58
N HIS A 64 2.01 3.50 -10.95
CA HIS A 64 2.55 3.65 -12.30
C HIS A 64 3.02 2.32 -12.89
N ASP A 65 2.76 1.20 -12.21
CA ASP A 65 3.09 -0.14 -12.67
C ASP A 65 1.84 -1.05 -12.62
N PRO A 66 1.21 -1.34 -13.78
CA PRO A 66 -0.03 -2.11 -13.85
C PRO A 66 0.15 -3.59 -13.45
N THR A 67 1.37 -4.00 -13.10
CA THR A 67 1.70 -5.32 -12.56
C THR A 67 1.94 -5.31 -11.05
N SER A 68 1.94 -4.13 -10.42
CA SER A 68 2.08 -3.91 -8.99
C SER A 68 0.76 -4.19 -8.26
N LEU A 69 0.27 -5.42 -8.39
CA LEU A 69 -0.99 -5.85 -7.78
C LEU A 69 -0.74 -6.45 -6.38
N LEU A 70 -1.72 -6.30 -5.49
CA LEU A 70 -1.70 -6.89 -4.15
C LEU A 70 -1.34 -8.39 -4.20
N ALA A 71 -0.26 -8.75 -3.48
CA ALA A 71 0.13 -10.14 -3.20
C ALA A 71 -0.68 -10.74 -2.04
#